data_AF-A0A1V5BUM3-F1
#
_entry.id   AF-A0A1V5BUM3-F1
#
_cell.length_a   1.000
_cell.length_b   1.000
_cell.length_c   1.000
_cell.angle_alpha   90.00
_cell.angle_beta   90.00
_cell.angle_gamma   90.00
#
_symmetry.space_group_name_H-M   'P 1'
#
loop_
_entity.id
_entity.type
_entity.pdbx_description
1 polymer ?
#
loop_
_entity_poly.entity_id
_entity_poly.type
_entity_poly.pdbx_seq_one_letter_code
_entity_poly.pdbx_strand_id
1 'polypeptide(L)'
;MIKNAAEVIHLATGMIVGYPPCPRFGHFKEFIESYYNIPVVLGTHPIPLKYYNAHQKLSFWKKLNKQQIEHLLQEDRSIMEAYN
;
A
#
# COMPACT_ATOMS: atom_id res chain seq x y z
N MET A 1 -6.29 16.05 10.92
CA MET A 1 -5.77 15.93 9.54
C MET A 1 -5.88 17.26 8.82
N ILE A 2 -7.02 17.61 8.19
CA ILE A 2 -7.20 18.91 7.51
C ILE A 2 -6.95 20.10 8.44
N LYS A 3 -7.48 20.06 9.67
CA LYS A 3 -7.27 21.10 10.69
C LYS A 3 -5.79 21.31 11.06
N ASN A 4 -4.93 20.36 10.71
CA ASN A 4 -3.48 20.42 10.92
C ASN A 4 -2.72 20.69 9.62
N ALA A 5 -3.39 21.22 8.59
CA ALA A 5 -2.81 21.57 7.28
C ALA A 5 -2.14 20.38 6.55
N ALA A 6 -2.69 19.16 6.68
CA ALA A 6 -2.19 18.02 5.90
C ALA A 6 -2.51 18.21 4.41
N GLU A 7 -1.48 18.09 3.56
CA GLU A 7 -1.60 18.24 2.11
C GLU A 7 -1.73 16.90 1.37
N VAL A 8 -1.30 15.80 1.99
CA VAL A 8 -1.33 14.45 1.45
C VAL A 8 -1.46 13.42 2.57
N ILE A 9 -2.13 12.29 2.29
CA ILE A 9 -2.23 11.17 3.22
C ILE A 9 -1.56 9.94 2.62
N HIS A 10 -0.61 9.36 3.35
CA HIS A 10 0.00 8.10 2.97
C HIS A 10 -0.66 6.95 3.72
N LEU A 11 -1.21 5.97 3.00
CA LEU A 11 -1.59 4.69 3.59
C LEU A 11 -0.34 3.82 3.71
N ALA A 12 -0.03 3.39 4.93
CA ALA A 12 1.19 2.64 5.22
C ALA A 12 1.32 1.37 4.35
N THR A 13 2.52 1.06 3.89
CA THR A 13 2.78 -0.17 3.11
C THR A 13 2.33 -1.42 3.88
N GLY A 14 2.51 -1.46 5.20
CA GLY A 14 2.03 -2.55 6.05
C GLY A 14 0.49 -2.70 6.10
N MET A 15 -0.27 -1.61 5.92
CA MET A 15 -1.73 -1.69 5.77
C MET A 15 -2.09 -2.36 4.44
N ILE A 16 -1.34 -2.06 3.38
CA ILE A 16 -1.60 -2.57 2.03
C ILE A 16 -1.20 -4.05 1.93
N VAL A 17 0.01 -4.39 2.36
CA VAL A 17 0.62 -5.73 2.17
C VAL A 17 0.88 -6.48 3.49
N GLY A 18 0.05 -6.26 4.51
CA GLY A 18 0.08 -7.04 5.75
C GLY A 18 -0.34 -8.52 5.56
N TYR A 19 -0.50 -9.28 6.65
CA TYR A 19 -0.98 -10.67 6.60
C TYR A 19 -2.33 -10.80 7.32
N PRO A 20 -3.48 -10.74 6.61
CA PRO A 20 -3.62 -10.60 5.16
C PRO A 20 -3.49 -9.15 4.65
N PRO A 21 -3.27 -8.93 3.34
CA PRO A 21 -3.36 -7.62 2.70
C PRO A 21 -4.73 -6.99 2.97
N CYS A 22 -4.80 -5.67 3.14
CA CYS A 22 -6.08 -5.01 3.33
C CYS A 22 -6.93 -5.09 2.05
N PRO A 23 -8.12 -5.70 2.05
CA PRO A 23 -8.94 -5.77 0.84
C PRO A 23 -9.63 -4.44 0.50
N ARG A 24 -9.52 -3.42 1.37
CA ARG A 24 -10.28 -2.17 1.31
C ARG A 24 -9.41 -0.92 1.18
N PHE A 25 -8.10 -1.02 0.96
CA PHE A 25 -7.25 0.18 0.82
C PHE A 25 -7.75 1.13 -0.28
N GLY A 26 -8.32 0.59 -1.36
CA GLY A 26 -8.94 1.37 -2.43
C GLY A 26 -10.17 2.16 -1.95
N HIS A 27 -11.03 1.55 -1.12
CA HIS A 27 -12.18 2.25 -0.54
C HIS A 27 -11.75 3.37 0.41
N PHE A 28 -10.68 3.17 1.19
CA PHE A 28 -10.13 4.22 2.05
C PHE A 28 -9.58 5.39 1.22
N LYS A 29 -8.84 5.09 0.15
CA LYS A 29 -8.36 6.10 -0.80
C LYS A 29 -9.52 6.89 -1.40
N GLU A 30 -10.51 6.20 -1.97
CA GLU A 30 -11.69 6.83 -2.58
C GLU A 30 -12.46 7.70 -1.59
N PHE A 31 -12.72 7.19 -0.38
CA PHE A 31 -13.41 7.94 0.66
C PHE A 31 -12.64 9.20 1.06
N ILE A 32 -11.34 9.10 1.31
CA ILE A 32 -10.53 10.25 1.75
C ILE A 32 -10.44 11.29 0.63
N GLU A 33 -10.17 10.86 -0.60
CA GLU A 33 -10.05 11.78 -1.74
C GLU A 33 -11.38 12.47 -2.06
N SER A 34 -12.51 11.75 -2.02
CA SER A 34 -13.83 12.32 -2.32
C SER A 34 -14.41 13.17 -1.19
N TYR A 35 -14.27 12.74 0.06
CA TYR A 35 -14.91 13.40 1.19
C TYR A 35 -14.06 14.56 1.74
N TYR A 36 -12.74 14.39 1.79
CA TYR A 36 -11.82 15.37 2.36
C TYR A 36 -11.07 16.20 1.30
N ASN A 37 -11.18 15.86 0.01
CA ASN A 37 -10.49 16.55 -1.10
C ASN A 37 -8.96 16.67 -0.88
N ILE A 38 -8.36 15.63 -0.28
CA ILE A 38 -6.91 15.53 -0.07
C ILE A 38 -6.38 14.29 -0.79
N PRO A 39 -5.27 14.38 -1.54
CA PRO A 39 -4.69 13.25 -2.25
C PRO A 39 -4.21 12.16 -1.29
N VAL A 40 -4.35 10.91 -1.74
CA VAL A 40 -3.89 9.73 -1.00
C VAL A 40 -2.84 8.96 -1.79
N VAL A 41 -1.68 8.76 -1.18
CA VAL A 41 -0.60 7.91 -1.69
C VAL A 41 -0.69 6.53 -1.04
N LEU A 42 -0.67 5.50 -1.87
CA LEU A 42 -0.66 4.12 -1.40
C LEU A 42 0.79 3.67 -1.20
N GLY A 43 1.16 3.41 0.04
CA GLY A 43 2.49 3.01 0.43
C GLY A 43 3.31 4.17 1.00
N THR A 44 4.17 3.82 1.94
CA THR A 44 5.12 4.73 2.60
C THR A 44 6.56 4.36 2.30
N HIS A 45 6.79 3.11 1.91
CA HIS A 45 8.10 2.55 1.57
C HIS A 45 7.92 1.31 0.68
N PRO A 46 8.99 0.82 0.02
CA PRO A 46 9.00 -0.42 -0.74
C PRO A 46 8.52 -1.63 0.08
N ILE A 47 7.95 -2.65 -0.58
CA ILE A 47 7.55 -3.89 0.10
C ILE A 47 8.83 -4.64 0.50
N PRO A 48 9.05 -4.97 1.79
CA PRO A 48 10.19 -5.80 2.19
C PRO A 48 10.22 -7.11 1.40
N LEU A 49 11.39 -7.56 0.95
CA LEU A 49 11.49 -8.77 0.12
C LEU A 49 10.91 -10.01 0.83
N LYS A 50 11.09 -10.14 2.16
CA LYS A 50 10.51 -11.21 2.98
C LYS A 50 8.99 -11.18 2.93
N TYR A 51 8.38 -9.99 2.86
CA TYR A 51 6.95 -9.83 2.75
C TYR A 51 6.46 -10.24 1.37
N TYR A 52 7.10 -9.73 0.31
CA TYR A 52 6.81 -10.08 -1.07
C TYR A 52 6.86 -11.59 -1.30
N ASN A 53 7.92 -12.25 -0.85
CA ASN A 53 8.12 -13.70 -1.01
C ASN A 53 7.08 -14.53 -0.27
N ALA A 54 6.69 -14.12 0.95
CA ALA A 54 5.64 -14.81 1.69
C ALA A 54 4.28 -14.69 0.99
N HIS A 55 3.95 -13.53 0.43
CA HIS A 55 2.70 -13.29 -0.30
C HIS A 55 2.52 -14.20 -1.51
N GLN A 56 3.61 -14.56 -2.21
CA GLN A 56 3.55 -15.51 -3.34
C GLN A 56 2.95 -16.87 -2.96
N LYS A 57 3.01 -17.25 -1.68
CA LYS A 57 2.49 -18.52 -1.15
C LYS A 57 1.03 -18.43 -0.67
N LEU A 58 0.44 -17.24 -0.64
CA LEU A 58 -0.85 -17.00 0.00
C LEU A 58 -1.97 -16.87 -1.04
N SER A 59 -3.05 -17.62 -0.87
CA SER A 59 -4.17 -17.66 -1.83
C SER A 59 -4.88 -16.31 -1.98
N PHE A 60 -4.93 -15.51 -0.91
CA PHE A 60 -5.53 -14.18 -0.93
C PHE A 60 -4.67 -13.14 -1.66
N TRP A 61 -3.38 -13.36 -1.84
CA TRP A 61 -2.52 -12.46 -2.62
C TRP A 61 -2.93 -12.40 -4.09
N LYS A 62 -3.48 -13.50 -4.61
CA LYS A 62 -4.03 -13.58 -5.97
C LYS A 62 -5.33 -12.80 -6.14
N LYS A 63 -6.04 -12.53 -5.04
CA LYS A 63 -7.34 -11.83 -5.04
C LYS A 63 -7.22 -10.33 -4.81
N LEU A 64 -6.03 -9.86 -4.42
CA LEU A 64 -5.78 -8.44 -4.18
C LEU A 64 -5.84 -7.67 -5.51
N ASN A 65 -6.49 -6.51 -5.53
CA ASN A 65 -6.42 -5.61 -6.68
C ASN A 65 -5.04 -4.96 -6.75
N LYS A 66 -4.14 -5.53 -7.55
CA LYS A 66 -2.74 -5.08 -7.66
C LYS A 66 -2.55 -3.82 -8.50
N GLN A 67 -3.52 -3.46 -9.35
CA GLN A 67 -3.39 -2.34 -10.28
C GLN A 67 -3.12 -1.01 -9.55
N GLN A 68 -3.76 -0.81 -8.39
CA GLN A 68 -3.60 0.42 -7.61
C GLN A 68 -2.25 0.52 -6.87
N ILE A 69 -1.49 -0.58 -6.80
CA ILE A 69 -0.22 -0.66 -6.06
C ILE A 69 0.90 -1.17 -6.95
N GLU A 70 0.76 -1.03 -8.27
CA GLU A 70 1.73 -1.49 -9.25
C GLU A 70 3.13 -0.90 -8.99
N HIS A 71 3.21 0.37 -8.59
CA HIS A 71 4.47 1.02 -8.24
C HIS A 71 5.17 0.33 -7.07
N LEU A 72 4.44 -0.18 -6.07
CA LEU A 72 5.03 -0.94 -4.95
C LEU A 72 5.53 -2.33 -5.37
N LEU A 73 4.99 -2.88 -6.46
CA LEU A 73 5.35 -4.21 -6.98
C LEU A 73 6.52 -4.16 -7.98
N GLN A 74 6.78 -2.99 -8.57
CA GLN A 74 7.84 -2.74 -9.53
C GLN A 74 9.13 -2.20 -8.89
N GLU A 75 9.16 -2.08 -7.55
CA GLU A 75 10.36 -1.66 -6.81
C GLU A 75 11.56 -2.55 -7.09
N ASP A 76 12.75 -1.95 -7.08
CA ASP A 76 13.99 -2.69 -7.30
C ASP A 76 14.23 -3.70 -6.18
N ARG A 77 14.66 -4.91 -6.56
CA ARG A 77 14.87 -6.00 -5.61
C ARG A 77 15.88 -5.64 -4.52
N SER A 78 16.96 -4.94 -4.85
CA SER A 78 17.99 -4.54 -3.87
C SER A 78 17.41 -3.55 -2.85
N ILE A 79 16.48 -2.70 -3.26
CA ILE A 79 15.75 -1.81 -2.37
C ILE A 79 14.83 -2.63 -1.46
N MET A 80 14.05 -3.57 -2.00
CA MET A 80 13.19 -4.45 -1.18
C MET A 80 14.01 -5.25 -0.15
N GLU A 81 15.23 -5.67 -0.49
CA GLU A 81 16.15 -6.36 0.41
C GLU A 81 16.63 -5.45 1.56
N ALA A 82 16.88 -4.17 1.29
CA ALA A 82 17.27 -3.19 2.30
C ALA A 82 16.16 -2.90 3.34
N TYR A 83 14.90 -3.22 3.03
CA TYR A 83 13.74 -3.07 3.93
C TYR A 83 13.34 -4.34 4.68
N ASN A 84 14.08 -5.44 4.54
CA ASN A 84 13.87 -6.66 5.34
C ASN A 84 14.21 -6.46 6.81
#